data_AF-W5MSG6-F1
#
_entry.id   AF-W5MSG6-F1
#
_cell.length_a   1.000
_cell.length_b   1.000
_cell.length_c   1.000
_cell.angle_alpha   90.00
_cell.angle_beta   90.00
_cell.angle_gamma   90.00
#
_symmetry.space_group_name_H-M   'P 1'
#
loop_
_entity.id
_entity.type
_entity.pdbx_description
1 polymer ?
#
loop_
_entity_poly.entity_id
_entity_poly.type
_entity_poly.pdbx_seq_one_letter_code
_entity_poly.pdbx_strand_id
1 'polypeptide(L)'
;MVLSDCPELREIAWRCVVIDEAHRLKNRNCKLLDSLKMLDLEHKVLLTGTPLQNTVEELFSLLHFLEPTQFPSETEFLKDFGDLKTEEQVRSPRGAGVRR
;
A
#
# COMPACT_ATOMS: atom_id res chain seq x y z
N MET A 1 13.71 12.53 -0.05
CA MET A 1 14.10 13.95 -0.22
C MET A 1 13.47 14.48 -1.51
N VAL A 2 12.16 14.32 -1.71
CA VAL A 2 11.48 14.81 -2.94
C VAL A 2 10.07 15.31 -2.66
N LEU A 3 9.21 14.55 -1.96
CA LEU A 3 7.79 14.94 -1.82
C LEU A 3 7.50 15.90 -0.66
N SER A 4 8.29 15.86 0.40
CA SER A 4 8.08 16.70 1.59
C SER A 4 8.61 18.12 1.40
N ASP A 5 9.54 18.32 0.45
CA ASP A 5 10.35 19.53 0.32
C ASP A 5 9.91 20.42 -0.88
N CYS A 6 8.95 19.96 -1.69
CA CYS A 6 8.41 20.70 -2.83
C CYS A 6 6.89 20.92 -2.67
N PRO A 7 6.45 22.01 -2.02
CA PRO A 7 5.04 22.36 -1.90
C PRO A 7 4.34 22.53 -3.26
N GLU A 8 5.07 22.87 -4.30
CA GLU A 8 4.59 23.00 -5.68
C GLU A 8 4.03 21.69 -6.23
N LEU A 9 4.55 20.54 -5.76
CA LEU A 9 4.03 19.23 -6.17
C LEU A 9 2.64 18.95 -5.60
N ARG A 10 2.21 19.64 -4.54
CA ARG A 10 0.87 19.50 -3.97
C ARG A 10 -0.20 20.23 -4.78
N GLU A 11 0.20 21.26 -5.53
CA GLU A 11 -0.72 22.04 -6.36
C GLU A 11 -1.08 21.32 -7.67
N ILE A 12 -0.32 20.28 -8.03
CA ILE A 12 -0.54 19.47 -9.21
C ILE A 12 -1.58 18.38 -8.88
N ALA A 13 -2.64 18.29 -9.70
CA ALA A 13 -3.58 17.19 -9.66
C ALA A 13 -2.96 15.95 -10.32
N TRP A 14 -2.46 15.01 -9.52
CA TRP A 14 -1.75 13.85 -10.04
C TRP A 14 -2.74 12.76 -10.45
N ARG A 15 -2.73 12.43 -11.75
CA ARG A 15 -3.52 11.31 -12.27
C ARG A 15 -2.98 9.95 -11.84
N CYS A 16 -1.67 9.82 -11.64
CA CYS A 16 -1.05 8.56 -11.25
C CYS A 16 0.27 8.79 -10.51
N VAL A 17 0.52 7.99 -9.47
CA VAL A 17 1.85 7.84 -8.88
C VAL A 17 2.32 6.40 -9.04
N VAL A 18 3.57 6.23 -9.46
CA VAL A 18 4.24 4.93 -9.53
C VAL A 18 5.40 4.96 -8.56
N ILE A 19 5.39 4.02 -7.61
CA ILE A 19 6.44 3.89 -6.60
C ILE A 19 7.19 2.60 -6.89
N ASP A 20 8.42 2.76 -7.36
CA ASP A 20 9.35 1.65 -7.52
C ASP A 20 10.03 1.28 -6.21
N GLU A 21 10.37 0.00 -6.07
CA GLU A 21 10.86 -0.59 -4.83
C GLU A 21 9.99 -0.27 -3.61
N ALA A 22 8.68 -0.48 -3.74
CA ALA A 22 7.68 -0.14 -2.73
C ALA A 22 7.96 -0.77 -1.35
N HIS A 23 8.73 -1.85 -1.28
CA HIS A 23 9.21 -2.41 -0.01
C HIS A 23 9.98 -1.36 0.82
N ARG A 24 10.61 -0.34 0.21
CA ARG A 24 11.26 0.76 0.94
C ARG A 24 10.30 1.60 1.77
N LEU A 25 9.00 1.54 1.48
CA LEU A 25 7.94 2.24 2.20
C LEU A 25 7.46 1.52 3.46
N LYS A 26 7.95 0.31 3.74
CA LYS A 26 7.48 -0.56 4.83
C LYS A 26 7.57 0.05 6.24
N ASN A 27 8.43 1.04 6.43
CA ASN A 27 8.50 1.74 7.71
C ASN A 27 7.26 2.63 7.88
N ARG A 28 6.38 2.27 8.82
CA ARG A 28 5.18 3.05 9.20
C ARG A 28 5.45 4.54 9.47
N ASN A 29 6.67 4.88 9.89
CA ASN A 29 7.12 6.27 10.13
C ASN A 29 7.77 6.94 8.91
N CYS A 30 7.54 6.41 7.70
CA CYS A 30 8.13 6.97 6.50
C CYS A 30 7.40 8.28 6.14
N LYS A 31 8.08 9.42 6.35
CA LYS A 31 7.59 10.76 5.97
C LYS A 31 7.13 10.86 4.52
N LEU A 32 7.67 10.01 3.64
CA LEU A 32 7.27 9.91 2.24
C LEU A 32 5.81 9.46 2.10
N LEU A 33 5.41 8.50 2.92
CA LEU A 33 4.08 7.90 2.94
C LEU A 33 3.02 8.91 3.41
N ASP A 34 3.34 9.67 4.46
CA ASP A 34 2.49 10.77 4.92
C ASP A 34 2.41 11.89 3.87
N SER A 35 3.53 12.23 3.22
CA SER A 35 3.54 13.22 2.14
C SER A 35 2.69 12.80 0.94
N LEU A 36 2.74 11.51 0.57
CA LEU A 36 1.92 10.94 -0.50
C LEU A 36 0.43 10.92 -0.16
N LYS A 37 0.08 10.65 1.10
CA LYS A 37 -1.32 10.73 1.58
C LYS A 37 -1.91 12.14 1.49
N MET A 38 -1.06 13.16 1.52
CA MET A 38 -1.47 14.57 1.37
C MET A 38 -1.65 15.01 -0.08
N LEU A 39 -1.20 14.21 -1.06
CA LEU A 39 -1.40 14.50 -2.48
C LEU A 39 -2.75 13.97 -2.94
N ASP A 40 -3.40 14.74 -3.81
CA ASP A 40 -4.57 14.27 -4.53
C ASP A 40 -4.13 13.37 -5.69
N LEU A 41 -4.34 12.07 -5.54
CA LEU A 41 -3.85 11.00 -6.42
C LEU A 41 -5.02 10.15 -6.91
N GLU A 42 -5.31 10.17 -8.21
CA GLU A 42 -6.39 9.34 -8.80
C GLU A 42 -6.01 7.85 -8.85
N HIS A 43 -4.74 7.55 -9.15
CA HIS A 43 -4.24 6.18 -9.23
C HIS A 43 -2.89 6.02 -8.51
N LYS A 44 -2.70 4.89 -7.84
CA LYS A 44 -1.45 4.53 -7.15
C LYS A 44 -0.99 3.15 -7.61
N VAL A 45 0.25 3.05 -8.06
CA VAL A 45 0.89 1.80 -8.48
C VAL A 45 2.14 1.57 -7.65
N LEU A 46 2.21 0.41 -7.01
CA LEU A 46 3.38 -0.04 -6.27
C LEU A 46 4.09 -1.13 -7.07
N LEU A 47 5.36 -0.94 -7.38
CA LEU A 47 6.21 -1.93 -8.01
C LEU A 47 7.21 -2.43 -6.96
N THR A 48 7.34 -3.75 -6.82
CA THR A 48 8.33 -4.35 -5.93
C THR A 48 8.84 -5.67 -6.51
N GLY A 49 10.16 -5.82 -6.58
CA GLY A 49 10.81 -7.04 -7.03
C GLY A 49 10.92 -8.13 -5.95
N THR A 50 10.60 -7.81 -4.70
CA THR A 50 10.83 -8.67 -3.52
C THR A 50 9.57 -8.93 -2.69
N PRO A 51 8.49 -9.49 -3.28
CA PRO A 51 7.26 -9.75 -2.53
C PRO A 51 7.48 -10.72 -1.34
N LEU A 52 8.37 -11.72 -1.50
CA LEU A 52 8.62 -12.80 -0.54
C LEU A 52 9.24 -12.36 0.80
N GLN A 53 9.83 -11.16 0.86
CA GLN A 53 10.43 -10.63 2.09
C GLN A 53 9.44 -9.84 2.94
N ASN A 54 8.26 -9.49 2.42
CA ASN A 54 7.33 -8.65 3.15
C ASN A 54 6.51 -9.51 4.12
N THR A 55 6.54 -9.16 5.41
CA THR A 55 5.64 -9.79 6.37
C THR A 55 4.18 -9.41 6.08
N VAL A 56 3.20 -10.12 6.63
CA VAL A 56 1.78 -9.82 6.40
C VAL A 56 1.44 -8.39 6.90
N GLU A 57 2.12 -7.92 7.94
CA GLU A 57 2.03 -6.56 8.45
C GLU A 57 2.58 -5.51 7.47
N GLU A 58 3.66 -5.84 6.76
CA GLU A 58 4.24 -4.97 5.73
C GLU A 58 3.34 -4.92 4.49
N LEU A 59 2.76 -6.06 4.08
CA LEU A 59 1.76 -6.12 3.01
C LEU A 59 0.51 -5.31 3.37
N PHE A 60 0.01 -5.44 4.60
CA PHE A 60 -1.11 -4.64 5.10
C PHE A 60 -0.78 -3.15 5.00
N SER A 61 0.42 -2.74 5.43
CA SER A 61 0.81 -1.33 5.42
C SER A 61 0.82 -0.75 4.00
N LEU A 62 1.23 -1.54 2.99
CA LEU A 62 1.17 -1.15 1.57
C LEU A 62 -0.28 -1.12 1.03
N LEU A 63 -1.10 -2.12 1.36
CA LEU A 63 -2.49 -2.19 0.91
C LEU A 63 -3.36 -1.11 1.54
N HIS A 64 -3.21 -0.87 2.85
CA HIS A 64 -3.86 0.23 3.56
C HIS A 64 -3.45 1.60 2.99
N PHE A 65 -2.22 1.75 2.49
CA PHE A 65 -1.80 2.97 1.81
C PHE A 65 -2.48 3.15 0.44
N LEU A 66 -2.64 2.07 -0.32
CA LEU A 66 -3.34 2.09 -1.59
C LEU A 66 -4.81 2.43 -1.38
N GLU A 67 -5.48 1.68 -0.51
CA GLU A 67 -6.93 1.74 -0.31
C GLU A 67 -7.30 1.62 1.19
N PRO A 68 -7.19 2.74 1.95
CA PRO A 68 -7.43 2.71 3.39
C PRO A 68 -8.88 2.38 3.76
N THR A 69 -9.83 2.62 2.85
CA THR A 69 -11.25 2.29 3.01
C THR A 69 -11.53 0.80 2.90
N GLN A 70 -10.80 0.08 2.04
CA GLN A 70 -10.94 -1.37 1.87
C GLN A 70 -10.16 -2.15 2.94
N PHE A 71 -9.05 -1.59 3.43
CA PHE A 71 -8.19 -2.20 4.45
C PHE A 71 -8.09 -1.33 5.71
N PRO A 72 -9.16 -1.14 6.48
CA PRO A 72 -9.16 -0.19 7.61
C PRO A 72 -8.41 -0.69 8.85
N SER A 73 -8.29 -2.01 9.05
CA SER A 73 -7.78 -2.61 10.28
C SER A 73 -6.73 -3.68 10.00
N GLU A 74 -5.54 -3.51 10.58
CA GLU A 74 -4.45 -4.49 10.53
C GLU A 74 -4.85 -5.81 11.18
N THR A 75 -5.60 -5.73 12.29
CA THR A 75 -6.04 -6.91 13.05
C THR A 75 -7.02 -7.76 12.25
N GLU A 76 -7.94 -7.13 11.51
CA GLU A 76 -8.87 -7.85 10.64
C GLU A 76 -8.14 -8.45 9.43
N PHE A 77 -7.21 -7.69 8.85
CA PHE A 77 -6.37 -8.20 7.77
C PHE A 77 -5.52 -9.40 8.21
N LEU A 78 -4.87 -9.34 9.36
CA LEU A 78 -4.09 -10.46 9.91
C LEU A 78 -4.98 -11.66 10.28
N LYS A 79 -6.25 -11.44 10.62
CA LYS A 79 -7.18 -12.56 10.85
C LYS A 79 -7.52 -13.29 9.54
N ASP A 80 -7.71 -12.54 8.46
CA ASP A 80 -8.11 -13.08 7.16
C ASP A 80 -6.92 -13.59 6.33
N PHE A 81 -5.72 -13.02 6.57
CA PHE A 81 -4.52 -13.22 5.74
C PHE A 81 -3.24 -13.55 6.54
N GLY A 82 -3.29 -13.63 7.88
CA GLY A 82 -2.11 -13.86 8.74
C GLY A 82 -1.43 -15.21 8.57
N ASP A 83 -2.10 -16.17 7.93
CA ASP A 83 -1.53 -17.48 7.59
C ASP A 83 -0.98 -17.55 6.15
N LEU A 84 -0.88 -16.42 5.44
CA LEU A 84 -0.17 -16.29 4.17
C LEU A 84 1.34 -16.48 4.37
N LYS A 85 1.77 -17.70 4.70
CA LYS A 85 3.18 -18.09 4.78
C LYS A 85 3.69 -18.76 3.50
N THR A 86 2.81 -18.99 2.51
CA THR A 86 3.14 -19.73 1.29
C THR A 86 2.55 -19.09 0.03
N GLU A 87 3.35 -19.06 -1.05
CA GLU A 87 2.99 -18.50 -2.37
C GLU A 87 1.69 -19.09 -2.96
N GLU A 88 1.32 -20.31 -2.58
CA GLU A 88 0.14 -21.01 -3.10
C GLU A 88 -1.19 -20.32 -2.75
N GLN A 89 -1.28 -19.62 -1.61
CA GLN A 89 -2.52 -18.94 -1.20
C GLN A 89 -2.69 -17.54 -1.80
N VAL A 90 -1.61 -16.91 -2.27
CA VAL A 90 -1.67 -15.60 -2.98
C VAL A 90 -2.36 -15.74 -4.35
N ARG A 91 -2.31 -16.94 -4.94
CA ARG A 91 -2.89 -17.23 -6.27
C ARG A 91 -4.42 -17.35 -6.30
N SER A 92 -5.10 -17.37 -5.14
CA SER A 92 -6.56 -17.49 -5.08
C SER A 92 -7.16 -16.55 -4.02
N PRO A 93 -7.32 -15.25 -4.30
CA PRO A 93 -8.18 -14.39 -3.51
C PRO A 93 -9.65 -14.71 -3.86
N ARG A 94 -10.15 -15.87 -3.41
CA ARG A 94 -11.58 -16.17 -3.40
C ARG A 94 -12.10 -15.87 -2.01
N GLY A 95 -12.74 -14.71 -1.83
CA GLY A 95 -13.41 -14.42 -0.57
C GLY A 95 -14.07 -13.06 -0.39
N ALA A 96 -13.66 -12.02 -1.12
CA ALA A 96 -14.33 -10.71 -1.02
C ALA A 96 -15.58 -10.73 -1.91
N GLY A 97 -16.70 -11.18 -1.34
CA GLY A 97 -18.01 -11.05 -1.95
C GLY A 97 -18.28 -9.59 -2.31
N VAL A 98 -18.30 -9.33 -3.61
CA VAL A 98 -18.92 -8.15 -4.21
C VAL A 98 -20.40 -8.19 -3.82
N ARG A 99 -20.73 -7.56 -2.70
CA ARG A 99 -22.11 -7.18 -2.42
C ARG A 99 -22.42 -6.02 -3.36
N ARG A 100 -23.42 -6.28 -4.20
CA ARG A 100 -24.06 -5.36 -5.13
C ARG A 100 -24.52 -4.08 -4.44
#